data_AF-A0A2W6VPS1-F1
#
_entry.id   AF-A0A2W6VPS1-F1
#
_cell.length_a   1.000
_cell.length_b   1.000
_cell.length_c   1.000
_cell.angle_alpha   90.00
_cell.angle_beta   90.00
_cell.angle_gamma   90.00
#
_symmetry.space_group_name_H-M   'P 1'
#
loop_
_entity.id
_entity.type
_entity.pdbx_description
1 polymer ?
#
loop_
_entity_poly.entity_id
_entity_poly.type
_entity_poly.pdbx_seq_one_letter_code
_entity_poly.pdbx_strand_id
1 'polypeptide(L)'
;MDERGPQDGARPKRIVGLGGTFRQASSSERIVRAVLKECEHLGAETTMFDGPALARLPHFNPEHPDRTAEEHALVDAIRSADGIVIGSPGYHGGYSGLVKNAIDLLEDLRGDSR
;
A
#
# COMPACT_ATOMS: atom_id res chain seq x y z
N MET A 1 -17.02 -31.19 0.46
CA MET A 1 -17.84 -30.00 0.77
C MET A 1 -17.11 -28.84 0.11
N ASP A 2 -17.41 -28.62 -1.17
CA ASP A 2 -16.76 -27.61 -2.02
C ASP A 2 -17.85 -26.54 -2.25
N GLU A 3 -17.87 -25.51 -1.40
CA GLU A 3 -18.80 -24.39 -1.50
C GLU A 3 -18.12 -23.25 -2.27
N ARG A 4 -17.88 -23.45 -3.56
CA ARG A 4 -17.64 -22.32 -4.48
C ARG A 4 -18.90 -22.10 -5.30
N GLY A 5 -19.74 -21.20 -4.79
CA GLY A 5 -20.83 -20.60 -5.54
C GLY A 5 -20.33 -19.87 -6.80
N PRO A 6 -21.25 -19.43 -7.67
CA PRO A 6 -20.91 -18.90 -8.98
C PRO A 6 -19.93 -17.73 -8.86
N GLN A 7 -18.77 -17.82 -9.51
CA GLN A 7 -17.89 -16.67 -9.71
C GLN A 7 -18.58 -15.75 -10.71
N ASP A 8 -19.37 -14.80 -10.20
CA ASP A 8 -19.83 -13.67 -11.00
C ASP A 8 -18.61 -13.02 -11.67
N GLY A 9 -18.80 -12.48 -12.89
CA GLY A 9 -17.77 -11.80 -13.69
C GLY A 9 -17.24 -10.49 -13.08
N ALA A 10 -17.01 -10.46 -11.77
CA ALA A 10 -16.43 -9.37 -11.03
C ALA A 10 -14.94 -9.25 -11.35
N ARG A 11 -14.50 -8.01 -11.60
CA ARG A 11 -13.08 -7.71 -11.80
C ARG A 11 -12.23 -8.21 -10.62
N PRO A 12 -10.98 -8.62 -10.85
CA PRO A 12 -10.04 -8.93 -9.78
C PRO A 12 -10.00 -7.81 -8.73
N LYS A 13 -9.93 -8.20 -7.45
CA LYS A 13 -9.73 -7.24 -6.36
C LYS A 13 -8.31 -6.70 -6.42
N ARG A 14 -8.15 -5.40 -6.19
CA ARG A 14 -6.85 -4.73 -6.19
C ARG A 14 -6.39 -4.50 -4.76
N ILE A 15 -5.31 -5.15 -4.34
CA ILE A 15 -4.78 -5.04 -2.98
C ILE A 15 -3.40 -4.40 -3.00
N VAL A 16 -3.26 -3.27 -2.29
CA VAL A 16 -1.98 -2.54 -2.20
C VAL A 16 -1.32 -2.84 -0.86
N GLY A 17 -0.06 -3.28 -0.89
CA GLY A 17 0.76 -3.46 0.31
C GLY A 17 1.71 -2.29 0.51
N LEU A 18 1.72 -1.73 1.72
CA LEU A 18 2.67 -0.72 2.17
C LEU A 18 3.51 -1.32 3.29
N GLY A 19 4.83 -1.27 3.18
CA GLY A 19 5.61 -1.59 4.36
C GLY A 19 7.10 -1.68 4.18
N GLY A 20 7.78 -1.50 5.31
CA GLY A 20 9.22 -1.70 5.40
C GLY A 20 9.89 -0.72 6.33
N THR A 21 11.22 -0.72 6.22
CA THR A 21 12.12 0.27 6.81
C THR A 21 13.06 0.72 5.69
N PHE A 22 14.04 1.59 5.95
CA PHE A 22 15.06 1.90 4.95
C PHE A 22 15.83 0.66 4.43
N ARG A 23 15.76 -0.48 5.13
CA ARG A 23 16.34 -1.75 4.69
C ARG A 23 15.32 -2.59 3.91
N GLN A 24 15.77 -3.18 2.81
CA GLN A 24 14.98 -4.17 2.08
C GLN A 24 14.76 -5.44 2.92
N ALA A 25 13.66 -6.15 2.68
CA ALA A 25 13.34 -7.43 3.30
C ALA A 25 13.27 -7.40 4.84
N SER A 26 12.78 -6.29 5.40
CA SER A 26 12.48 -6.20 6.84
C SER A 26 11.39 -7.20 7.28
N SER A 27 11.32 -7.53 8.57
CA SER A 27 10.30 -8.48 9.08
C SER A 27 8.88 -8.03 8.78
N SER A 28 8.59 -6.73 8.94
CA SER A 28 7.28 -6.15 8.61
C SER A 28 6.99 -6.24 7.11
N GLU A 29 7.96 -5.95 6.25
CA GLU A 29 7.83 -6.09 4.79
C GLU A 29 7.55 -7.55 4.38
N ARG A 30 8.26 -8.52 4.97
CA ARG A 30 8.04 -9.95 4.68
C ARG A 30 6.61 -10.39 5.02
N ILE A 31 6.04 -9.87 6.10
CA ILE A 31 4.65 -10.16 6.49
C ILE A 31 3.69 -9.56 5.46
N VAL A 32 3.88 -8.30 5.04
CA VAL A 32 3.05 -7.67 4.00
C VAL A 32 3.10 -8.48 2.70
N ARG A 33 4.29 -8.87 2.25
CA ARG A 33 4.46 -9.71 1.06
C ARG A 33 3.77 -11.07 1.19
N ALA A 34 3.79 -11.68 2.38
CA ALA A 34 3.09 -12.94 2.62
C ALA A 34 1.57 -12.78 2.50
N VAL A 35 1.00 -11.69 3.03
CA VAL A 35 -0.43 -11.37 2.89
C VAL A 35 -0.78 -11.11 1.43
N LEU A 36 0.00 -10.28 0.72
CA LEU A 36 -0.24 -10.02 -0.70
C LEU A 36 -0.21 -11.29 -1.53
N LYS A 37 0.77 -12.17 -1.30
CA LYS A 37 0.85 -13.46 -1.98
C LYS A 37 -0.40 -14.31 -1.76
N GLU A 38 -0.97 -14.28 -0.55
CA GLU A 38 -2.22 -14.99 -0.29
C GLU A 38 -3.42 -14.33 -0.99
N CYS A 39 -3.47 -12.99 -1.06
CA CYS A 39 -4.47 -12.30 -1.86
C CYS A 39 -4.36 -12.68 -3.36
N GLU A 40 -3.14 -12.80 -3.91
CA GLU A 40 -2.92 -13.27 -5.29
C GLU A 40 -3.44 -14.69 -5.48
N HIS A 41 -3.19 -15.61 -4.54
CA HIS A 41 -3.73 -16.97 -4.60
C HIS A 41 -5.27 -17.01 -4.60
N LEU A 42 -5.90 -16.02 -3.97
CA LEU A 42 -7.36 -15.85 -3.95
C LEU A 42 -7.90 -15.10 -5.19
N GLY A 43 -7.03 -14.75 -6.16
CA GLY A 43 -7.42 -14.11 -7.42
C GLY A 43 -7.37 -12.58 -7.42
N ALA A 44 -6.70 -11.96 -6.44
CA ALA A 44 -6.48 -10.52 -6.43
C ALA A 44 -5.29 -10.10 -7.33
N GLU A 45 -5.38 -8.92 -7.92
CA GLU A 45 -4.23 -8.16 -8.40
C GLU A 45 -3.56 -7.47 -7.21
N THR A 46 -2.25 -7.63 -7.03
CA THR A 46 -1.55 -6.98 -5.92
C THR A 46 -0.41 -6.08 -6.37
N THR A 47 -0.12 -5.06 -5.56
CA THR A 47 0.97 -4.11 -5.79
C THR A 47 1.67 -3.82 -4.47
N MET A 48 3.00 -3.87 -4.45
CA MET A 48 3.81 -3.64 -3.25
C MET A 48 4.60 -2.34 -3.35
N PHE A 49 4.47 -1.49 -2.34
CA PHE A 49 5.38 -0.36 -2.09
C PHE A 49 6.24 -0.68 -0.87
N ASP A 50 7.46 -1.14 -1.14
CA ASP A 50 8.42 -1.56 -0.12
C ASP A 50 9.20 -0.40 0.49
N GLY A 51 10.03 -0.71 1.50
CA GLY A 51 10.84 0.28 2.22
C GLY A 51 11.62 1.23 1.32
N PRO A 52 12.42 0.74 0.35
CA PRO A 52 13.09 1.58 -0.63
C PRO A 52 12.14 2.44 -1.49
N ALA A 53 10.97 1.92 -1.89
CA ALA A 53 9.97 2.72 -2.60
C ALA A 53 9.42 3.85 -1.72
N LEU A 54 9.05 3.57 -0.48
CA LEU A 54 8.56 4.58 0.47
C LEU A 54 9.65 5.60 0.84
N ALA A 55 10.91 5.20 0.86
CA ALA A 55 12.04 6.09 1.15
C ALA A 55 12.36 7.07 0.02
N ARG A 56 11.85 6.84 -1.21
CA ARG A 56 11.98 7.79 -2.32
C ARG A 56 10.92 8.88 -2.30
N LEU A 57 9.86 8.71 -1.50
CA LEU A 57 8.84 9.75 -1.35
C LEU A 57 9.45 10.96 -0.63
N PRO A 58 9.32 12.18 -1.18
CA PRO A 58 9.59 13.39 -0.43
C PRO A 58 8.76 13.44 0.85
N HIS A 59 9.19 14.26 1.82
CA HIS A 59 8.33 14.52 2.97
C HIS A 59 7.03 15.20 2.52
N PHE A 60 5.90 14.64 2.94
CA PHE A 60 4.60 15.20 2.61
C PHE A 60 4.51 16.65 3.08
N ASN A 61 4.15 17.54 2.16
CA ASN A 61 3.94 18.96 2.43
C ASN A 61 2.62 19.40 1.76
N PRO A 62 1.57 19.69 2.55
CA PRO A 62 0.27 20.09 1.99
C PRO A 62 0.32 21.43 1.24
N GLU A 63 1.31 22.29 1.53
CA GLU A 63 1.47 23.61 0.90
C GLU A 63 2.17 23.54 -0.48
N HIS A 64 2.71 22.37 -0.85
CA HIS A 64 3.38 22.18 -2.13
C HIS A 64 2.56 21.20 -2.97
N PRO A 65 1.74 21.64 -3.95
CA PRO A 65 0.80 20.75 -4.64
C PRO A 65 1.44 19.85 -5.69
N ASP A 66 2.65 20.17 -6.16
CA ASP A 66 3.34 19.35 -7.14
C ASP A 66 3.76 18.01 -6.51
N ARG A 67 3.60 16.95 -7.29
CA ARG A 67 3.91 15.57 -6.89
C ARG A 67 4.92 14.95 -7.83
N THR A 68 5.80 14.11 -7.30
CA THR A 68 6.72 13.30 -8.10
C THR A 68 6.00 12.13 -8.77
N ALA A 69 6.67 11.47 -9.71
CA ALA A 69 6.14 10.27 -10.34
C ALA A 69 5.88 9.14 -9.32
N GLU A 70 6.72 9.02 -8.28
CA GLU A 70 6.56 8.03 -7.22
C GLU A 70 5.35 8.34 -6.32
N GLU A 71 5.12 9.62 -6.02
CA GLU A 71 3.95 10.06 -5.26
C GLU A 71 2.66 9.78 -6.04
N HIS A 72 2.62 10.14 -7.33
CA HIS A 72 1.49 9.80 -8.21
C HIS A 72 1.26 8.30 -8.31
N ALA A 73 2.31 7.50 -8.48
CA ALA A 73 2.19 6.05 -8.57
C ALA A 73 1.56 5.43 -7.30
N LEU A 74 1.94 5.91 -6.12
CA LEU A 74 1.35 5.46 -4.85
C LEU A 74 -0.11 5.89 -4.72
N VAL A 75 -0.41 7.17 -4.97
CA VAL A 75 -1.76 7.72 -4.88
C VAL A 75 -2.70 7.03 -5.86
N ASP A 76 -2.29 6.84 -7.12
CA ASP A 76 -3.11 6.21 -8.15
C ASP A 76 -3.35 4.72 -7.88
N ALA A 77 -2.33 4.00 -7.38
CA ALA A 77 -2.49 2.62 -6.97
C ALA A 77 -3.54 2.50 -5.85
N ILE A 78 -3.46 3.36 -4.82
CA ILE A 78 -4.40 3.34 -3.69
C ILE A 78 -5.78 3.85 -4.09
N ARG A 79 -5.88 4.83 -5.01
CA ARG A 79 -7.16 5.31 -5.55
C ARG A 79 -7.96 4.16 -6.18
N SER A 80 -7.28 3.25 -6.88
CA SER A 80 -7.91 2.10 -7.52
C SER A 80 -7.99 0.84 -6.66
N ALA A 81 -7.48 0.88 -5.42
CA ALA A 81 -7.42 -0.28 -4.55
C ALA A 81 -8.77 -0.59 -3.90
N ASP A 82 -9.09 -1.88 -3.81
CA ASP A 82 -10.20 -2.41 -3.01
C ASP A 82 -9.79 -2.67 -1.55
N GLY A 83 -8.49 -2.74 -1.27
CA GLY A 83 -7.95 -2.97 0.06
C GLY A 83 -6.47 -2.57 0.19
N ILE A 84 -6.06 -2.27 1.41
CA ILE A 84 -4.68 -1.87 1.73
C ILE A 84 -4.17 -2.73 2.89
N VAL A 85 -2.95 -3.24 2.76
CA VAL A 85 -2.23 -3.97 3.82
C VAL A 85 -1.04 -3.13 4.26
N ILE A 86 -1.00 -2.72 5.52
CA ILE A 86 0.08 -1.87 6.06
C ILE A 86 0.90 -2.66 7.09
N GLY A 87 2.22 -2.75 6.85
CA GLY A 87 3.16 -3.34 7.79
C GLY A 87 4.30 -2.39 8.13
N SER A 88 4.50 -2.15 9.42
CA SER A 88 5.53 -1.25 9.92
C SER A 88 6.36 -1.89 11.04
N PRO A 89 7.67 -1.58 11.17
CA PRO A 89 8.35 -1.81 12.44
C PRO A 89 7.76 -0.91 13.54
N GLY A 90 7.89 -1.34 14.80
CA GLY A 90 7.62 -0.51 15.97
C GLY A 90 8.86 0.28 16.36
N TYR A 91 8.89 1.58 16.08
CA TYR A 91 9.97 2.48 16.49
C TYR A 91 9.45 3.45 17.54
N HIS A 92 10.10 3.48 18.71
CA HIS A 92 9.73 4.38 19.82
C HIS A 92 8.23 4.33 20.20
N GLY A 93 7.59 3.16 20.07
CA GLY A 93 6.16 2.98 20.35
C GLY A 93 5.21 3.40 19.23
N GLY A 94 5.72 3.83 18.06
CA GLY A 94 4.94 4.15 16.87
C GLY A 94 5.33 3.34 15.64
N TYR A 95 4.64 3.59 14.52
CA TYR A 95 5.04 3.09 13.20
C TYR A 95 6.21 3.91 12.63
N SER A 96 6.84 3.42 11.55
CA SER A 96 7.99 4.08 10.94
C SER A 96 7.59 5.41 10.28
N GLY A 97 8.52 6.37 10.29
CA GLY A 97 8.31 7.64 9.59
C GLY A 97 8.07 7.46 8.08
N LEU A 98 8.62 6.42 7.46
CA LEU A 98 8.36 6.07 6.06
C LEU A 98 6.89 5.72 5.82
N VAL A 99 6.35 4.83 6.67
CA VAL A 99 4.94 4.43 6.57
C VAL A 99 4.02 5.61 6.89
N LYS A 100 4.37 6.44 7.88
CA LYS A 100 3.61 7.65 8.18
C LYS A 100 3.57 8.61 7.00
N ASN A 101 4.72 8.88 6.40
CA ASN A 101 4.83 9.80 5.26
C ASN A 101 3.97 9.33 4.07
N ALA A 102 3.97 8.01 3.81
CA ALA A 102 3.11 7.41 2.79
C ALA A 102 1.61 7.55 3.11
N ILE A 103 1.22 7.42 4.38
CA ILE A 103 -0.16 7.64 4.84
C ILE A 103 -0.57 9.11 4.72
N ASP A 104 0.33 10.04 5.06
CA ASP A 104 0.07 11.47 4.97
C ASP A 104 -0.17 11.92 3.53
N LEU A 105 0.58 11.35 2.58
CA LEU A 105 0.34 11.57 1.15
C LEU A 105 -1.06 11.15 0.69
N LEU A 106 -1.74 10.24 1.40
CA LEU A 106 -3.11 9.83 1.04
C LEU A 106 -4.15 10.93 1.29
N GLU A 107 -3.76 12.04 1.91
CA GLU A 107 -4.56 13.27 1.93
C GLU A 107 -4.95 13.72 0.51
N ASP A 108 -4.14 13.43 -0.51
CA ASP A 108 -4.46 13.71 -1.92
C ASP A 108 -5.71 12.96 -2.42
N LEU A 109 -6.17 11.93 -1.70
CA LEU A 109 -7.39 11.18 -2.00
C LEU A 109 -8.62 11.78 -1.30
N ARG A 110 -8.48 12.84 -0.50
CA ARG A 110 -9.57 13.43 0.29
C ARG A 110 -10.78 13.87 -0.55
N GLY A 111 -10.54 14.28 -1.79
CA GLY A 111 -11.58 14.73 -2.72
C GLY A 111 -12.25 13.62 -3.53
N ASP A 112 -11.75 12.39 -3.46
CA ASP A 112 -12.24 11.30 -4.29
C ASP A 112 -13.62 10.82 -3.82
N SER A 113 -14.56 10.70 -4.74
CA SER A 113 -15.83 10.03 -4.50
C SER A 113 -15.60 8.53 -4.40
N ARG A 114 -15.84 7.94 -3.22
CA ARG A 114 -15.78 6.49 -2.98
C ARG A 114 -17.17 5.92 -2.75
#